data_AF-A0A1M6MAU2-F1
#
_entry.id   AF-A0A1M6MAU2-F1
#
_cell.length_a   1.000
_cell.length_b   1.000
_cell.length_c   1.000
_cell.angle_alpha   90.00
_cell.angle_beta   90.00
_cell.angle_gamma   90.00
#
_symmetry.space_group_name_H-M   'P 1'
#
loop_
_entity.id
_entity.type
_entity.pdbx_description
1 polymer ?
#
loop_
_entity_poly.entity_id
_entity_poly.type
_entity_poly.pdbx_seq_one_letter_code
_entity_poly.pdbx_strand_id
1 'polypeptide(L)'
;MRPVLRLFGLICLVVAAALWFLSRPISLPIDAMAGLTGNAEKGEAVFWAGGCASCHAAPGSTGDAYLILSGGYRIESPFGTFLSPNISPGPKGIAGWTTQDLANALIAGVSPKGQHLYPSLPYTTYVRMKLQDVVDLKAFLDGLPASDTDSLPHELAFPFTIRRGLGLWKRLNMSSDWHLDTVETPEVDRGRYLVEALGHCAECHTPRNIVGGLDRTRWMQGAPNPSGKGSIPSISPDKLTWSTGDIAYYLETGFTPEYDSAGGQMAKVIAGMEHLSPEDRMAIAHYLTALP
;
A
#
# COMPACT_ATOMS: atom_id res chain seq x y z
N MET A 1 -13.12 -16.87 -48.33
CA MET A 1 -12.17 -17.23 -47.26
C MET A 1 -11.05 -16.21 -47.07
N ARG A 2 -10.23 -15.88 -48.08
CA ARG A 2 -9.15 -14.86 -47.99
C ARG A 2 -9.54 -13.47 -47.44
N PRO A 3 -10.69 -12.85 -47.81
CA PRO A 3 -11.05 -11.53 -47.27
C PRO A 3 -11.49 -11.60 -45.80
N VAL A 4 -12.13 -12.69 -45.37
CA VAL A 4 -12.53 -12.92 -43.97
C VAL A 4 -11.31 -13.11 -43.08
N LEU A 5 -10.31 -13.87 -43.52
CA LEU A 5 -9.03 -14.04 -42.81
C LEU A 5 -8.27 -12.72 -42.68
N ARG A 6 -8.28 -11.86 -43.71
CA ARG A 6 -7.66 -10.52 -43.66
C ARG A 6 -8.38 -9.58 -42.70
N LEU A 7 -9.72 -9.60 -42.71
CA LEU A 7 -10.52 -8.80 -41.78
C LEU A 7 -10.31 -9.25 -40.33
N PHE A 8 -10.29 -10.56 -40.09
CA PHE A 8 -9.99 -11.11 -38.76
C PHE A 8 -8.60 -10.70 -38.28
N GLY A 9 -7.57 -10.81 -39.13
CA GLY A 9 -6.22 -10.37 -38.81
C GLY A 9 -6.14 -8.88 -38.49
N LEU A 10 -6.85 -8.03 -39.24
CA LEU A 10 -6.92 -6.59 -38.98
C LEU A 10 -7.58 -6.30 -37.61
N ILE A 11 -8.69 -6.97 -37.30
CA ILE A 11 -9.36 -6.83 -36.00
C ILE A 11 -8.42 -7.23 -34.86
N CYS A 12 -7.73 -8.37 -34.98
CA CYS A 12 -6.75 -8.79 -33.97
C CYS A 12 -5.63 -7.76 -33.78
N LEU A 13 -5.12 -7.16 -34.86
CA LEU A 13 -4.10 -6.11 -34.78
C LEU A 13 -4.61 -4.85 -34.09
N VAL A 14 -5.83 -4.40 -34.42
CA VAL A 14 -6.45 -3.23 -33.79
C VAL A 14 -6.68 -3.48 -32.29
N VAL A 15 -7.19 -4.66 -31.92
CA VAL A 15 -7.39 -5.04 -30.51
C VAL A 15 -6.05 -5.10 -29.78
N ALA A 16 -5.01 -5.72 -30.37
CA ALA A 16 -3.69 -5.79 -29.77
C ALA A 16 -3.07 -4.39 -29.56
N ALA A 17 -3.20 -3.50 -30.55
CA ALA A 17 -2.74 -2.12 -30.44
C ALA A 17 -3.51 -1.34 -29.37
N ALA A 18 -4.83 -1.53 -29.28
CA ALA A 18 -5.65 -0.92 -28.24
C ALA A 18 -5.26 -1.41 -26.84
N LEU A 19 -5.10 -2.73 -26.64
CA LEU A 19 -4.66 -3.31 -25.37
C LEU A 19 -3.25 -2.84 -25.00
N TRP A 20 -2.34 -2.76 -25.96
CA TRP A 20 -1.00 -2.21 -25.75
C TRP A 20 -1.07 -0.75 -25.29
N PHE A 21 -1.88 0.08 -25.94
CA PHE A 21 -2.05 1.47 -25.56
C PHE A 21 -2.71 1.63 -24.18
N LEU A 22 -3.79 0.89 -23.91
CA LEU A 22 -4.53 0.95 -22.66
C LEU A 22 -3.73 0.45 -21.46
N SER A 23 -2.80 -0.48 -21.69
CA SER A 23 -1.89 -1.03 -20.68
C SER A 23 -0.61 -0.21 -20.47
N ARG A 24 -0.49 0.98 -21.08
CA ARG A 24 0.69 1.82 -20.86
C ARG A 24 0.74 2.34 -19.42
N PRO A 25 1.94 2.47 -18.82
CA PRO A 25 2.13 3.22 -17.58
C PRO A 25 1.70 4.68 -17.75
N ILE A 26 1.00 5.20 -16.75
CA ILE A 26 0.55 6.59 -16.70
C ILE A 26 1.11 7.17 -15.40
N SER A 27 1.98 8.17 -15.53
CA SER A 27 2.55 8.93 -14.41
C SER A 27 1.67 10.13 -14.08
N LEU A 28 1.86 10.70 -12.89
CA LEU A 28 1.28 11.98 -12.51
C LEU A 28 1.80 13.12 -13.42
N PRO A 29 1.03 14.20 -13.59
CA PRO A 29 1.52 15.43 -14.21
C PRO A 29 2.83 15.92 -13.57
N ILE A 30 3.73 16.48 -14.37
CA ILE A 30 5.07 16.90 -13.91
C ILE A 30 5.01 18.06 -12.89
N ASP A 31 3.93 18.83 -12.93
CA ASP A 31 3.64 19.99 -12.10
C ASP A 31 2.65 19.67 -10.96
N ALA A 32 2.28 18.39 -10.78
CA ALA A 32 1.28 17.99 -9.78
C ALA A 32 1.60 18.46 -8.35
N MET A 33 2.89 18.61 -8.03
CA MET A 33 3.38 19.04 -6.72
C MET A 33 4.01 20.44 -6.73
N ALA A 34 3.78 21.23 -7.78
CA ALA A 34 4.33 22.57 -7.87
C ALA A 34 3.88 23.43 -6.68
N GLY A 35 4.85 24.07 -6.00
CA GLY A 35 4.61 24.92 -4.83
C GLY A 35 4.51 24.19 -3.49
N LEU A 36 4.58 22.86 -3.45
CA LEU A 36 4.64 22.10 -2.21
C LEU A 36 6.08 22.06 -1.67
N THR A 37 6.24 22.15 -0.35
CA THR A 37 7.54 22.07 0.33
C THR A 37 7.45 21.02 1.42
N GLY A 38 8.47 20.16 1.50
CA GLY A 38 8.49 19.03 2.44
C GLY A 38 8.88 19.45 3.85
N ASN A 39 8.23 18.83 4.83
CA ASN A 39 8.54 18.90 6.24
C ASN A 39 8.81 17.48 6.76
N ALA A 40 10.05 17.22 7.19
CA ALA A 40 10.47 15.89 7.65
C ALA A 40 9.75 15.43 8.93
N GLU A 41 9.41 16.34 9.85
CA GLU A 41 8.66 16.00 11.08
C GLU A 41 7.25 15.50 10.74
N LYS A 42 6.57 16.15 9.79
CA LYS A 42 5.30 15.65 9.27
C LYS A 42 5.48 14.36 8.47
N GLY A 43 6.60 14.24 7.76
CA GLY A 43 6.96 13.06 6.98
C GLY A 43 7.15 11.82 7.83
N GLU A 44 7.65 11.97 9.06
CA GLU A 44 7.77 10.87 10.01
C GLU A 44 6.40 10.26 10.36
N ALA A 45 5.40 11.10 10.63
CA ALA A 45 4.04 10.62 10.88
C ALA A 45 3.46 9.87 9.67
N VAL A 46 3.73 10.35 8.44
CA VAL A 46 3.32 9.66 7.20
C VAL A 46 4.07 8.33 7.04
N PHE A 47 5.36 8.28 7.37
CA PHE A 47 6.18 7.08 7.30
C PHE A 47 5.64 5.96 8.20
N TRP A 48 5.28 6.30 9.44
CA TRP A 48 4.72 5.37 10.41
C TRP A 48 3.29 4.96 10.05
N ALA A 49 2.43 5.93 9.70
CA ALA A 49 1.06 5.66 9.28
C ALA A 49 0.99 4.82 7.99
N GLY A 50 1.91 5.04 7.05
CA GLY A 50 2.03 4.24 5.82
C GLY A 50 2.63 2.85 6.03
N GLY A 51 3.19 2.54 7.21
CA GLY A 51 3.80 1.24 7.49
C GLY A 51 5.02 0.95 6.60
N CYS A 52 5.78 1.98 6.23
CA CYS A 52 6.94 1.83 5.34
C CYS A 52 7.96 0.83 5.91
N ALA A 53 8.25 0.95 7.21
CA ALA A 53 9.18 0.09 7.94
C ALA A 53 8.71 -1.38 8.00
N SER A 54 7.40 -1.65 8.04
CA SER A 54 6.85 -2.99 8.21
C SER A 54 7.27 -3.95 7.08
N CYS A 55 7.55 -3.40 5.90
CA CYS A 55 8.02 -4.13 4.73
C CYS A 55 9.48 -3.82 4.33
N HIS A 56 9.96 -2.60 4.59
CA HIS A 56 11.28 -2.17 4.10
C HIS A 56 12.39 -2.19 5.13
N ALA A 57 12.10 -2.29 6.43
CA ALA A 57 13.14 -2.61 7.40
C ALA A 57 13.64 -4.05 7.21
N ALA A 58 14.89 -4.32 7.59
CA ALA A 58 15.45 -5.66 7.53
C ALA A 58 14.56 -6.67 8.31
N PRO A 59 14.39 -7.91 7.82
CA PRO A 59 13.68 -8.94 8.58
C PRO A 59 14.28 -9.13 9.97
N GLY A 60 13.45 -8.99 11.02
CA GLY A 60 13.89 -9.08 12.41
C GLY A 60 14.36 -7.76 13.04
N SER A 61 14.28 -6.63 12.32
CA SER A 61 14.50 -5.30 12.91
C SER A 61 13.56 -5.00 14.06
N THR A 62 14.07 -4.29 15.06
CA THR A 62 13.34 -3.78 16.23
C THR A 62 13.87 -2.41 16.63
N GLY A 63 13.04 -1.56 17.25
CA GLY A 63 13.44 -0.21 17.67
C GLY A 63 13.99 0.62 16.50
N ASP A 64 15.07 1.38 16.74
CA ASP A 64 15.68 2.26 15.73
C ASP A 64 16.11 1.55 14.44
N ALA A 65 16.32 0.23 14.46
CA ALA A 65 16.62 -0.54 13.26
C ALA A 65 15.47 -0.56 12.24
N TYR A 66 14.24 -0.16 12.64
CA TYR A 66 13.13 0.07 11.71
C TYR A 66 13.36 1.24 10.75
N LEU A 67 14.25 2.18 11.10
CA LEU A 67 14.61 3.32 10.27
C LEU A 67 15.64 2.96 9.18
N ILE A 68 16.24 1.77 9.23
CA ILE A 68 17.18 1.29 8.22
C ILE A 68 16.41 0.45 7.17
N LEU A 69 16.02 1.10 6.07
CA LEU A 69 15.12 0.54 5.07
C LEU A 69 15.82 -0.32 4.00
N SER A 70 16.54 -1.36 4.43
CA SER A 70 17.35 -2.23 3.57
C SER A 70 16.56 -3.24 2.72
N GLY A 71 15.26 -3.41 2.97
CA GLY A 71 14.38 -4.33 2.27
C GLY A 71 14.56 -5.79 2.68
N GLY A 72 14.16 -6.70 1.78
CA GLY A 72 14.33 -8.15 1.95
C GLY A 72 13.15 -8.87 2.61
N TYR A 73 12.10 -8.15 3.00
CA TYR A 73 10.86 -8.80 3.44
C TYR A 73 10.22 -9.59 2.29
N ARG A 74 9.69 -10.78 2.61
CA ARG A 74 9.12 -11.73 1.66
C ARG A 74 7.61 -11.80 1.83
N ILE A 75 6.88 -11.40 0.81
CA ILE A 75 5.42 -11.45 0.74
C ILE A 75 5.03 -12.64 -0.13
N GLU A 76 4.63 -13.73 0.51
CA GLU A 76 4.15 -14.93 -0.16
C GLU A 76 2.72 -14.72 -0.68
N SER A 77 2.45 -15.18 -1.91
CA SER A 77 1.14 -15.05 -2.55
C SER A 77 0.88 -16.21 -3.52
N PRO A 78 -0.36 -16.37 -4.02
CA PRO A 78 -0.65 -17.33 -5.09
C PRO A 78 0.08 -17.05 -6.41
N PHE A 79 0.64 -15.85 -6.58
CA PHE A 79 1.36 -15.41 -7.78
C PHE A 79 2.88 -15.60 -7.70
N GLY A 80 3.38 -16.10 -6.56
CA GLY A 80 4.80 -16.17 -6.22
C GLY A 80 5.15 -15.27 -5.04
N THR A 81 6.45 -15.03 -4.83
CA THR A 81 6.95 -14.25 -3.70
C THR A 81 7.41 -12.87 -4.15
N PHE A 82 6.81 -11.82 -3.58
CA PHE A 82 7.29 -10.46 -3.76
C PHE A 82 8.31 -10.13 -2.67
N LEU A 83 9.51 -9.72 -3.09
CA LEU A 83 10.54 -9.21 -2.21
C LEU A 83 10.52 -7.67 -2.15
N SER A 84 10.47 -7.12 -0.93
CA SER A 84 10.57 -5.67 -0.72
C SER A 84 11.96 -5.16 -1.08
N PRO A 85 12.07 -4.09 -1.90
CA PRO A 85 13.37 -3.51 -2.24
C PRO A 85 13.98 -2.69 -1.08
N ASN A 86 15.28 -2.42 -1.16
CA ASN A 86 15.94 -1.38 -0.38
C ASN A 86 15.41 -0.01 -0.82
N ILE A 87 14.88 0.78 0.11
CA ILE A 87 14.41 2.15 -0.14
C ILE A 87 15.11 3.19 0.75
N SER A 88 16.25 2.84 1.35
CA SER A 88 17.09 3.79 2.06
C SER A 88 17.63 4.89 1.12
N PRO A 89 18.01 6.07 1.62
CA PRO A 89 18.55 7.17 0.80
C PRO A 89 20.01 6.93 0.36
N GLY A 90 20.42 5.68 0.19
CA GLY A 90 21.75 5.28 -0.29
C GLY A 90 21.78 4.94 -1.79
N PRO A 91 22.98 4.75 -2.38
CA PRO A 91 23.14 4.40 -3.80
C PRO A 91 22.48 3.08 -4.22
N LYS A 92 22.27 2.15 -3.27
CA LYS A 92 21.59 0.87 -3.47
C LYS A 92 20.07 0.94 -3.25
N GLY A 93 19.58 2.06 -2.72
CA GLY A 93 18.16 2.36 -2.51
C GLY A 93 17.67 3.43 -3.48
N ILE A 94 17.10 4.51 -2.94
CA ILE A 94 16.37 5.53 -3.71
C ILE A 94 17.08 6.89 -3.80
N ALA A 95 18.40 6.98 -3.53
CA ALA A 95 19.12 8.26 -3.51
C ALA A 95 18.92 9.15 -4.76
N GLY A 96 18.73 8.55 -5.94
CA GLY A 96 18.49 9.28 -7.19
C GLY A 96 17.03 9.62 -7.49
N TRP A 97 16.09 9.26 -6.62
CA TRP A 97 14.66 9.49 -6.85
C TRP A 97 14.29 10.93 -6.52
N THR A 98 13.61 11.58 -7.46
CA THR A 98 12.95 12.85 -7.21
C THR A 98 11.68 12.64 -6.38
N THR A 99 11.10 13.71 -5.84
CA THR A 99 9.78 13.63 -5.21
C THR A 99 8.71 13.17 -6.21
N GLN A 100 8.83 13.54 -7.49
CA GLN A 100 7.96 13.07 -8.59
C GLN A 100 8.05 11.55 -8.78
N ASP A 101 9.25 10.99 -8.66
CA ASP A 101 9.45 9.55 -8.74
C ASP A 101 8.79 8.81 -7.58
N LEU A 102 8.95 9.33 -6.35
CA LEU A 102 8.27 8.77 -5.18
C LEU A 102 6.75 8.86 -5.34
N ALA A 103 6.22 10.00 -5.77
CA ALA A 103 4.79 10.19 -6.00
C ALA A 103 4.26 9.25 -7.09
N ASN A 104 4.99 9.07 -8.20
CA ASN A 104 4.63 8.10 -9.22
C ASN A 104 4.64 6.66 -8.69
N ALA A 105 5.59 6.30 -7.84
CA ALA A 105 5.64 4.97 -7.24
C ALA A 105 4.48 4.72 -6.28
N LEU A 106 4.22 5.65 -5.36
CA LEU A 106 3.19 5.51 -4.33
C LEU A 106 1.78 5.68 -4.91
N ILE A 107 1.52 6.71 -5.70
CA ILE A 107 0.17 7.05 -6.15
C ILE A 107 -0.15 6.37 -7.48
N ALA A 108 0.76 6.37 -8.45
CA ALA A 108 0.49 5.80 -9.78
C ALA A 108 0.95 4.34 -9.92
N GLY A 109 1.77 3.83 -8.99
CA GLY A 109 2.43 2.53 -9.09
C GLY A 109 3.30 2.42 -10.35
N VAL A 110 4.06 3.47 -10.66
CA VAL A 110 4.98 3.54 -11.81
C VAL A 110 6.39 3.86 -11.31
N SER A 111 7.38 3.10 -11.76
CA SER A 111 8.78 3.31 -11.39
C SER A 111 9.39 4.53 -12.12
N PRO A 112 10.54 5.06 -11.65
CA PRO A 112 11.27 6.12 -12.36
C PRO A 112 11.61 5.77 -13.82
N LYS A 113 11.72 4.47 -14.13
CA LYS A 113 11.99 3.95 -15.48
C LYS A 113 10.72 3.77 -16.33
N GLY A 114 9.58 4.27 -15.85
CA GLY A 114 8.30 4.16 -16.56
C GLY A 114 7.76 2.74 -16.65
N GLN A 115 8.05 1.88 -15.67
CA GLN A 115 7.51 0.51 -15.61
C GLN A 115 6.41 0.41 -14.55
N HIS A 116 5.40 -0.44 -14.75
CA HIS A 116 4.47 -0.75 -13.68
C HIS A 116 5.19 -1.38 -12.48
N LEU A 117 4.83 -0.95 -11.28
CA LEU A 117 5.13 -1.64 -10.02
C LEU A 117 4.03 -2.67 -9.73
N TYR A 118 4.39 -3.75 -9.05
CA TYR A 118 3.43 -4.75 -8.61
C TYR A 118 2.58 -4.19 -7.46
N PRO A 119 1.29 -4.59 -7.37
CA PRO A 119 0.37 -4.09 -6.33
C PRO A 119 0.71 -4.58 -4.92
N SER A 120 1.78 -5.36 -4.74
CA SER A 120 2.38 -5.61 -3.43
C SER A 120 2.93 -4.33 -2.79
N LEU A 121 3.28 -3.32 -3.59
CA LEU A 121 3.31 -1.93 -3.13
C LEU A 121 1.87 -1.42 -3.18
N PRO A 122 1.24 -1.02 -2.06
CA PRO A 122 -0.21 -0.77 -2.00
C PRO A 122 -0.61 0.58 -2.60
N TYR A 123 -0.19 0.86 -3.84
CA TYR A 123 -0.56 2.07 -4.58
C TYR A 123 -2.07 2.18 -4.86
N THR A 124 -2.81 1.06 -4.79
CA THR A 124 -4.28 1.03 -4.84
C THR A 124 -4.94 1.66 -3.61
N THR A 125 -4.21 1.70 -2.50
CA THR A 125 -4.58 2.43 -1.28
C THR A 125 -4.01 3.85 -1.36
N TYR A 126 -2.69 3.97 -1.59
CA TYR A 126 -1.98 5.25 -1.58
C TYR A 126 -2.42 6.24 -2.65
N VAL A 127 -3.19 5.82 -3.65
CA VAL A 127 -3.83 6.74 -4.61
C VAL A 127 -4.68 7.83 -3.93
N ARG A 128 -5.13 7.60 -2.69
CA ARG A 128 -5.86 8.57 -1.87
C ARG A 128 -4.97 9.49 -1.02
N MET A 129 -3.65 9.28 -1.03
CA MET A 129 -2.71 10.13 -0.30
C MET A 129 -2.75 11.56 -0.82
N LYS A 130 -2.65 12.51 0.10
CA LYS A 130 -2.40 13.91 -0.22
C LYS A 130 -0.99 14.05 -0.80
N LEU A 131 -0.85 14.87 -1.83
CA LEU A 131 0.46 15.13 -2.42
C LEU A 131 1.43 15.79 -1.43
N GLN A 132 0.92 16.63 -0.51
CA GLN A 132 1.74 17.21 0.56
C GLN A 132 2.39 16.14 1.43
N ASP A 133 1.66 15.09 1.79
CA ASP A 133 2.16 13.98 2.60
C ASP A 133 3.29 13.21 1.88
N VAL A 134 3.24 13.12 0.54
CA VAL A 134 4.32 12.52 -0.26
C VAL A 134 5.58 13.39 -0.23
N VAL A 135 5.43 14.72 -0.29
CA VAL A 135 6.57 15.65 -0.24
C VAL A 135 7.18 15.66 1.16
N ASP A 136 6.35 15.62 2.21
CA ASP A 136 6.78 15.50 3.61
C ASP A 136 7.49 14.16 3.85
N LEU A 137 6.89 13.05 3.40
CA LEU A 137 7.50 11.72 3.47
C LEU A 137 8.86 11.67 2.76
N LYS A 138 8.99 12.27 1.58
CA LYS A 138 10.28 12.34 0.88
C LYS A 138 11.33 13.06 1.72
N ALA A 139 10.98 14.19 2.34
CA ALA A 139 11.89 14.93 3.21
C ALA A 139 12.36 14.10 4.41
N PHE A 140 11.48 13.29 5.00
CA PHE A 140 11.85 12.38 6.08
C PHE A 140 12.73 11.22 5.59
N LEU A 141 12.35 10.55 4.49
CA LEU A 141 13.10 9.43 3.92
C LEU A 141 14.54 9.82 3.54
N ASP A 142 14.74 11.05 3.05
CA ASP A 142 16.07 11.58 2.71
C ASP A 142 16.98 11.77 3.93
N GLY A 143 16.41 11.90 5.12
CA GLY A 143 17.13 12.02 6.38
C GLY A 143 17.46 10.68 7.05
N LEU A 144 16.94 9.56 6.54
CA LEU A 144 17.13 8.25 7.16
C LEU A 144 18.56 7.67 6.93
N PRO A 145 19.00 6.71 7.74
CA PRO A 145 20.24 5.99 7.50
C PRO A 145 20.23 5.24 6.16
N ALA A 146 21.32 5.37 5.40
CA ALA A 146 21.54 4.58 4.19
C ALA A 146 21.85 3.10 4.50
N SER A 147 21.52 2.22 3.55
CA SER A 147 21.92 0.81 3.55
C SER A 147 22.54 0.42 2.21
N ASP A 148 23.64 -0.34 2.26
CA ASP A 148 24.33 -0.87 1.09
C ASP A 148 23.78 -2.23 0.61
N THR A 149 22.66 -2.69 1.16
CA THR A 149 22.02 -3.96 0.75
C THR A 149 21.44 -3.84 -0.66
N ASP A 150 21.79 -4.77 -1.55
CA ASP A 150 21.19 -4.83 -2.89
C ASP A 150 19.74 -5.31 -2.83
N SER A 151 18.86 -4.66 -3.61
CA SER A 151 17.48 -5.13 -3.80
C SER A 151 17.46 -6.45 -4.58
N LEU A 152 16.73 -7.43 -4.06
CA LEU A 152 16.55 -8.71 -4.73
C LEU A 152 15.37 -8.66 -5.72
N PRO A 153 15.44 -9.37 -6.86
CA PRO A 153 14.30 -9.50 -7.76
C PRO A 153 13.20 -10.34 -7.12
N HIS A 154 11.94 -10.09 -7.50
CA HIS A 154 10.83 -10.95 -7.07
C HIS A 154 10.93 -12.35 -7.67
N GLU A 155 10.39 -13.34 -6.95
CA GLU A 155 10.35 -14.75 -7.34
C GLU A 155 8.95 -15.09 -7.85
N LEU A 156 8.66 -14.65 -9.08
CA LEU A 156 7.35 -14.83 -9.72
C LEU A 156 7.45 -15.81 -10.87
N ALA A 157 6.42 -16.64 -11.04
CA ALA A 157 6.30 -17.53 -12.19
C ALA A 157 5.68 -16.79 -13.39
N PHE A 158 6.00 -17.25 -14.61
CA PHE A 158 5.22 -16.85 -15.79
C PHE A 158 3.74 -17.24 -15.59
N PRO A 159 2.78 -16.38 -15.99
CA PRO A 159 2.93 -15.12 -16.75
C PRO A 159 3.12 -13.86 -15.90
N PHE A 160 3.19 -13.96 -14.58
CA PHE A 160 3.21 -12.80 -13.67
C PHE A 160 4.48 -11.96 -13.73
N THR A 161 5.55 -12.46 -14.36
CA THR A 161 6.76 -11.68 -14.67
C THR A 161 6.53 -10.56 -15.69
N ILE A 162 5.46 -10.64 -16.50
CA ILE A 162 5.14 -9.65 -17.53
C ILE A 162 4.27 -8.55 -16.93
N ARG A 163 4.93 -7.44 -16.56
CA ARG A 163 4.28 -6.31 -15.87
C ARG A 163 3.25 -5.54 -16.70
N ARG A 164 3.20 -5.74 -18.02
CA ARG A 164 2.29 -4.98 -18.90
C ARG A 164 0.82 -5.25 -18.58
N GLY A 165 0.47 -6.48 -18.20
CA GLY A 165 -0.89 -6.84 -17.79
C GLY A 165 -1.40 -6.00 -16.61
N LEU A 166 -0.50 -5.49 -15.75
CA LEU A 166 -0.84 -4.64 -14.62
C LEU A 166 -1.51 -3.33 -15.05
N GLY A 167 -1.23 -2.82 -16.25
CA GLY A 167 -1.88 -1.59 -16.74
C GLY A 167 -3.40 -1.77 -16.90
N LEU A 168 -3.84 -2.93 -17.40
CA LEU A 168 -5.27 -3.26 -17.47
C LEU A 168 -5.84 -3.59 -16.09
N TRP A 169 -5.08 -4.32 -15.27
CA TRP A 169 -5.46 -4.63 -13.89
C TRP A 169 -5.71 -3.36 -13.06
N LYS A 170 -4.86 -2.34 -13.19
CA LYS A 170 -5.02 -1.04 -12.52
C LYS A 170 -6.32 -0.37 -12.92
N ARG A 171 -6.69 -0.37 -14.20
CA ARG A 171 -7.95 0.23 -14.66
C ARG A 171 -9.20 -0.40 -14.03
N LEU A 172 -9.11 -1.66 -13.59
CA LEU A 172 -10.21 -2.37 -12.96
C LEU A 172 -10.21 -2.23 -11.42
N ASN A 173 -9.04 -2.10 -10.80
CA ASN A 173 -8.88 -2.24 -9.35
C ASN A 173 -8.35 -0.99 -8.64
N MET A 174 -7.91 0.02 -9.39
CA MET A 174 -7.38 1.27 -8.83
C MET A 174 -8.45 2.35 -8.93
N SER A 175 -8.89 2.83 -7.78
CA SER A 175 -9.87 3.92 -7.64
C SER A 175 -9.48 4.75 -6.41
N SER A 176 -9.69 6.06 -6.50
CA SER A 176 -9.52 7.01 -5.40
C SER A 176 -10.79 7.19 -4.56
N ASP A 177 -11.86 6.45 -4.85
CA ASP A 177 -13.12 6.55 -4.13
C ASP A 177 -12.95 5.97 -2.73
N TRP A 178 -13.50 6.64 -1.73
CA TRP A 178 -13.55 6.14 -0.37
C TRP A 178 -14.56 5.00 -0.25
N HIS A 179 -14.43 4.13 0.76
CA HIS A 179 -15.47 3.16 1.04
C HIS A 179 -16.65 3.81 1.76
N LEU A 180 -16.35 4.59 2.81
CA LEU A 180 -17.33 5.42 3.47
C LEU A 180 -17.35 6.78 2.76
N ASP A 181 -18.29 7.02 1.84
CA ASP A 181 -18.32 8.25 1.02
C ASP A 181 -18.56 9.51 1.85
N THR A 182 -19.45 9.43 2.83
CA THR A 182 -19.82 10.52 3.75
C THR A 182 -19.38 10.20 5.16
N VAL A 183 -18.67 11.13 5.77
CA VAL A 183 -18.22 11.05 7.17
C VAL A 183 -18.93 12.12 7.97
N GLU A 184 -19.40 11.75 9.16
CA GLU A 184 -20.23 12.62 9.99
C GLU A 184 -19.42 13.63 10.80
N THR A 185 -18.19 13.26 11.19
CA THR A 185 -17.33 14.09 12.05
C THR A 185 -15.89 14.20 11.52
N PRO A 186 -15.15 15.26 11.88
CA PRO A 186 -13.74 15.40 11.52
C PRO A 186 -12.85 14.25 12.01
N GLU A 187 -13.18 13.66 13.16
CA GLU A 187 -12.44 12.54 13.75
C GLU A 187 -12.58 11.28 12.89
N VAL A 188 -13.79 10.99 12.42
CA VAL A 188 -14.06 9.88 11.48
C VAL A 188 -13.40 10.15 10.13
N ASP A 189 -13.38 11.40 9.65
CA ASP A 189 -12.67 11.75 8.41
C ASP A 189 -11.16 11.53 8.52
N ARG A 190 -10.56 11.92 9.65
CA ARG A 190 -9.14 11.67 9.93
C ARG A 190 -8.85 10.17 9.98
N GLY A 191 -9.71 9.40 10.64
CA GLY A 191 -9.61 7.94 10.69
C GLY A 191 -9.73 7.30 9.31
N ARG A 192 -10.69 7.75 8.50
CA ARG A 192 -10.87 7.30 7.11
C ARG A 192 -9.61 7.51 6.30
N TYR A 193 -8.98 8.68 6.41
CA TYR A 193 -7.71 8.97 5.76
C TYR A 193 -6.58 8.04 6.24
N LEU A 194 -6.43 7.89 7.56
CA LEU A 194 -5.39 7.04 8.14
C LEU A 194 -5.57 5.57 7.76
N VAL A 195 -6.80 5.08 7.64
CA VAL A 195 -7.09 3.66 7.37
C VAL A 195 -7.13 3.35 5.86
N GLU A 196 -7.82 4.17 5.07
CA GLU A 196 -8.04 3.89 3.64
C GLU A 196 -7.00 4.50 2.70
N ALA A 197 -6.23 5.51 3.15
CA ALA A 197 -5.21 6.16 2.33
C ALA A 197 -3.78 5.84 2.76
N LEU A 198 -3.48 5.81 4.06
CA LEU A 198 -2.13 5.55 4.57
C LEU A 198 -1.93 4.11 5.04
N GLY A 199 -2.71 3.65 6.01
CA GLY A 199 -2.47 2.38 6.72
C GLY A 199 -2.83 1.11 5.95
N HIS A 200 -3.38 1.22 4.74
CA HIS A 200 -3.72 0.11 3.83
C HIS A 200 -4.40 -1.10 4.51
N CYS A 201 -5.18 -0.86 5.57
CA CYS A 201 -5.72 -1.93 6.42
C CYS A 201 -6.59 -2.90 5.61
N ALA A 202 -7.31 -2.36 4.61
CA ALA A 202 -8.13 -3.14 3.70
C ALA A 202 -7.33 -4.13 2.84
N GLU A 203 -6.04 -3.91 2.57
CA GLU A 203 -5.22 -4.81 1.73
C GLU A 203 -5.05 -6.19 2.37
N CYS A 204 -5.16 -6.27 3.70
CA CYS A 204 -5.14 -7.49 4.49
C CYS A 204 -6.54 -7.90 4.96
N HIS A 205 -7.35 -6.96 5.45
CA HIS A 205 -8.63 -7.26 6.09
C HIS A 205 -9.83 -7.33 5.13
N THR A 206 -9.64 -7.14 3.83
CA THR A 206 -10.69 -7.29 2.80
C THR A 206 -10.35 -8.45 1.87
N PRO A 207 -11.30 -9.34 1.56
CA PRO A 207 -11.03 -10.46 0.66
C PRO A 207 -10.75 -9.95 -0.76
N ARG A 208 -10.03 -10.76 -1.54
CA ARG A 208 -9.73 -10.47 -2.94
C ARG A 208 -10.64 -11.22 -3.90
N ASN A 209 -10.98 -10.57 -5.01
CA ASN A 209 -11.72 -11.16 -6.12
C ASN A 209 -10.80 -12.06 -6.99
N ILE A 210 -11.38 -12.69 -8.02
CA ILE A 210 -10.65 -13.64 -8.90
C ILE A 210 -9.48 -13.01 -9.68
N VAL A 211 -9.48 -11.69 -9.87
CA VAL A 211 -8.38 -10.96 -10.52
C VAL A 211 -7.39 -10.38 -9.52
N GLY A 212 -7.53 -10.68 -8.22
CA GLY A 212 -6.62 -10.26 -7.16
C GLY A 212 -6.84 -8.84 -6.63
N GLY A 213 -7.89 -8.14 -7.07
CA GLY A 213 -8.29 -6.85 -6.48
C GLY A 213 -9.15 -7.02 -5.24
N LEU A 214 -9.29 -5.96 -4.44
CA LEU A 214 -10.14 -5.99 -3.25
C LEU A 214 -11.62 -6.11 -3.63
N ASP A 215 -12.33 -7.01 -2.95
CA ASP A 215 -13.78 -7.11 -3.03
C ASP A 215 -14.42 -6.10 -2.09
N ARG A 216 -14.67 -4.89 -2.61
CA ARG A 216 -15.21 -3.76 -1.84
C ARG A 216 -16.62 -3.99 -1.29
N THR A 217 -17.33 -5.03 -1.74
CA THR A 217 -18.63 -5.42 -1.17
C THR A 217 -18.52 -6.11 0.17
N ARG A 218 -17.32 -6.61 0.51
CA ARG A 218 -16.98 -7.27 1.79
C ARG A 218 -15.85 -6.52 2.49
N TRP A 219 -15.92 -5.20 2.46
CA TRP A 219 -14.92 -4.31 3.01
C TRP A 219 -14.63 -4.64 4.48
N MET A 220 -13.36 -4.93 4.79
CA MET A 220 -12.88 -5.21 6.15
C MET A 220 -13.51 -6.44 6.86
N GLN A 221 -14.22 -7.30 6.14
CA GLN A 221 -14.87 -8.50 6.68
C GLN A 221 -13.94 -9.70 6.91
N GLY A 222 -12.62 -9.50 6.81
CA GLY A 222 -11.60 -10.52 6.93
C GLY A 222 -11.31 -11.23 5.60
N ALA A 223 -10.18 -11.95 5.54
CA ALA A 223 -9.72 -12.59 4.33
C ALA A 223 -8.88 -13.84 4.59
N PRO A 224 -8.81 -14.81 3.67
CA PRO A 224 -7.75 -15.82 3.69
C PRO A 224 -6.38 -15.16 3.61
N ASN A 225 -5.40 -15.67 4.36
CA ASN A 225 -4.04 -15.15 4.27
C ASN A 225 -3.47 -15.46 2.86
N PRO A 226 -2.87 -14.48 2.14
CA PRO A 226 -2.30 -14.70 0.81
C PRO A 226 -1.24 -15.81 0.72
N SER A 227 -0.54 -16.10 1.82
CA SER A 227 0.41 -17.23 1.91
C SER A 227 -0.28 -18.61 1.85
N GLY A 228 -1.61 -18.66 1.94
CA GLY A 228 -2.40 -19.89 2.04
C GLY A 228 -2.50 -20.47 3.45
N LYS A 229 -1.91 -19.82 4.46
CA LYS A 229 -1.88 -20.30 5.85
C LYS A 229 -2.69 -19.40 6.78
N GLY A 230 -3.79 -19.93 7.31
CA GLY A 230 -4.67 -19.23 8.24
C GLY A 230 -5.51 -18.15 7.58
N SER A 231 -6.09 -17.27 8.39
CA SER A 231 -6.97 -16.19 7.98
C SER A 231 -6.62 -14.90 8.70
N ILE A 232 -6.91 -13.78 8.04
CA ILE A 232 -6.87 -12.44 8.60
C ILE A 232 -8.28 -12.14 9.13
N PRO A 233 -8.43 -11.75 10.41
CA PRO A 233 -9.73 -11.57 11.03
C PRO A 233 -10.49 -10.39 10.41
N SER A 234 -11.81 -10.39 10.60
CA SER A 234 -12.62 -9.21 10.30
C SER A 234 -12.30 -8.09 11.28
N ILE A 235 -12.28 -6.85 10.79
CA ILE A 235 -12.23 -5.63 11.60
C ILE A 235 -13.47 -4.75 11.37
N SER A 236 -14.52 -5.30 10.76
CA SER A 236 -15.84 -4.66 10.66
C SER A 236 -16.59 -4.72 12.01
N PRO A 237 -17.46 -3.74 12.31
CA PRO A 237 -18.19 -3.66 13.58
C PRO A 237 -19.08 -4.85 13.90
N ASP A 238 -19.57 -5.59 12.90
CA ASP A 238 -20.38 -6.79 13.12
C ASP A 238 -19.59 -7.98 13.70
N LYS A 239 -18.25 -7.91 13.66
CA LYS A 239 -17.33 -8.94 14.18
C LYS A 239 -16.39 -8.45 15.26
N LEU A 240 -15.84 -7.24 15.10
CA LEU A 240 -14.94 -6.63 16.08
C LEU A 240 -15.76 -5.90 17.13
N THR A 241 -16.07 -6.58 18.24
CA THR A 241 -16.92 -6.06 19.32
C THR A 241 -16.17 -5.19 20.34
N TRP A 242 -14.93 -4.80 20.04
CA TRP A 242 -14.11 -3.96 20.89
C TRP A 242 -14.63 -2.52 20.92
N SER A 243 -14.50 -1.85 22.06
CA SER A 243 -14.79 -0.43 22.11
C SER A 243 -13.76 0.37 21.31
N THR A 244 -14.07 1.63 20.98
CA THR A 244 -13.11 2.54 20.35
C THR A 244 -11.82 2.66 21.17
N GLY A 245 -11.93 2.72 22.50
CA GLY A 245 -10.77 2.78 23.40
C GLY A 245 -9.93 1.50 23.36
N ASP A 246 -10.57 0.34 23.29
CA ASP A 246 -9.89 -0.95 23.17
C ASP A 246 -9.09 -1.06 21.87
N ILE A 247 -9.66 -0.60 20.75
CA ILE A 247 -8.96 -0.58 19.45
C ILE A 247 -7.76 0.36 19.52
N ALA A 248 -7.91 1.56 20.06
CA ALA A 248 -6.80 2.50 20.19
C ALA A 248 -5.69 1.96 21.10
N TYR A 249 -6.06 1.31 22.21
CA TYR A 249 -5.13 0.65 23.13
C TYR A 249 -4.38 -0.52 22.47
N TYR A 250 -5.07 -1.30 21.64
CA TYR A 250 -4.46 -2.36 20.86
C TYR A 250 -3.45 -1.82 19.85
N LEU A 251 -3.76 -0.71 19.16
CA LEU A 251 -2.85 -0.05 18.23
C LEU A 251 -1.65 0.61 18.93
N GLU A 252 -1.78 0.95 20.20
CA GLU A 252 -0.71 1.49 21.04
C GLU A 252 0.22 0.41 21.60
N THR A 253 -0.34 -0.71 22.07
CA THR A 253 0.40 -1.66 22.91
C THR A 253 0.53 -3.06 22.30
N GLY A 254 -0.32 -3.38 21.33
CA GLY A 254 -0.49 -4.72 20.79
C GLY A 254 -1.27 -5.68 21.68
N PHE A 255 -1.81 -5.25 22.82
CA PHE A 255 -2.62 -6.08 23.70
C PHE A 255 -4.10 -5.98 23.39
N THR A 256 -4.74 -7.14 23.27
CA THR A 256 -6.20 -7.27 23.17
C THR A 256 -6.87 -6.98 24.52
N PRO A 257 -8.16 -6.65 24.56
CA PRO A 257 -8.93 -6.48 25.81
C PRO A 257 -8.92 -7.73 26.70
N GLU A 258 -8.73 -8.92 26.09
CA GLU A 258 -8.62 -10.19 26.78
C GLU A 258 -7.18 -10.53 27.22
N TYR A 259 -6.26 -9.56 27.17
CA TYR A 259 -4.85 -9.68 27.56
C TYR A 259 -4.01 -10.65 26.71
N ASP A 260 -4.50 -11.06 25.53
CA ASP A 260 -3.67 -11.67 24.49
C ASP A 260 -2.88 -10.59 23.73
N SER A 261 -1.87 -10.98 22.94
CA SER A 261 -0.98 -10.08 22.20
C SER A 261 -1.04 -10.29 20.69
N ALA A 262 -0.80 -9.22 19.94
CA ALA A 262 -0.70 -9.28 18.49
C ALA A 262 0.45 -10.17 18.02
N GLY A 263 0.14 -11.10 17.13
CA GLY A 263 1.12 -11.97 16.50
C GLY A 263 1.37 -11.66 15.02
N GLY A 264 2.40 -12.28 14.46
CA GLY A 264 2.63 -12.34 13.02
C GLY A 264 2.82 -10.96 12.38
N GLN A 265 2.08 -10.70 11.29
CA GLN A 265 2.21 -9.42 10.56
C GLN A 265 1.56 -8.26 11.29
N MET A 266 0.54 -8.50 12.11
CA MET A 266 -0.13 -7.42 12.84
C MET A 266 0.79 -6.80 13.90
N ALA A 267 1.68 -7.59 14.52
CA ALA A 267 2.71 -7.08 15.41
C ALA A 267 3.62 -6.03 14.74
N LYS A 268 3.93 -6.19 13.44
CA LYS A 268 4.73 -5.22 12.68
C LYS A 268 3.94 -3.97 12.28
N VAL A 269 2.62 -4.10 12.14
CA VAL A 269 1.73 -2.95 11.93
C VAL A 269 1.69 -2.15 13.22
N ILE A 270 1.51 -2.82 14.36
CA ILE A 270 1.47 -2.18 15.69
C ILE A 270 2.78 -1.46 16.00
N ALA A 271 3.93 -2.06 15.69
CA ALA A 271 5.23 -1.39 15.84
C ALA A 271 5.36 -0.08 15.05
N GLY A 272 4.52 0.15 14.03
CA GLY A 272 4.41 1.47 13.39
C GLY A 272 3.30 2.33 13.99
N MET A 273 2.14 1.73 14.32
CA MET A 273 1.00 2.44 14.89
C MET A 273 1.30 3.02 16.28
N GLU A 274 2.20 2.41 17.06
CA GLU A 274 2.60 2.90 18.38
C GLU A 274 3.26 4.29 18.32
N HIS A 275 3.85 4.66 17.17
CA HIS A 275 4.44 5.98 16.93
C HIS A 275 3.44 7.06 16.53
N LEU A 276 2.18 6.69 16.23
CA LEU A 276 1.13 7.66 15.95
C LEU A 276 0.68 8.35 17.24
N SER A 277 0.19 9.60 17.10
CA SER A 277 -0.35 10.30 18.25
C SER A 277 -1.57 9.56 18.83
N PRO A 278 -1.87 9.72 20.13
CA PRO A 278 -3.09 9.18 20.71
C PRO A 278 -4.36 9.57 19.94
N GLU A 279 -4.42 10.81 19.44
CA GLU A 279 -5.53 11.33 18.66
C GLU A 279 -5.68 10.59 17.31
N ASP A 280 -4.58 10.30 16.62
CA ASP A 280 -4.61 9.57 15.36
C ASP A 280 -5.01 8.10 15.56
N ARG A 281 -4.54 7.44 16.63
CA ARG A 281 -4.98 6.08 16.98
C ARG A 281 -6.47 6.03 17.33
N MET A 282 -6.95 7.03 18.06
CA MET A 282 -8.39 7.19 18.35
C MET A 282 -9.20 7.46 17.08
N ALA A 283 -8.70 8.29 16.16
CA ALA A 283 -9.36 8.55 14.89
C ALA A 283 -9.52 7.26 14.05
N ILE A 284 -8.46 6.44 13.97
CA ILE A 284 -8.52 5.10 13.34
C ILE A 284 -9.64 4.27 13.99
N ALA A 285 -9.68 4.20 15.31
CA ALA A 285 -10.69 3.44 16.04
C ALA A 285 -12.13 3.97 15.79
N HIS A 286 -12.31 5.29 15.76
CA HIS A 286 -13.60 5.92 15.45
C HIS A 286 -14.07 5.56 14.05
N TYR A 287 -13.18 5.57 13.06
CA TYR A 287 -13.52 5.16 11.71
C TYR A 287 -13.91 3.67 11.64
N LEU A 288 -13.10 2.77 12.23
CA LEU A 288 -13.39 1.34 12.20
C LEU A 288 -14.73 1.01 12.85
N THR A 289 -15.09 1.68 13.95
CA THR A 289 -16.38 1.51 14.64
C THR A 289 -17.56 2.18 13.93
N ALA A 290 -17.31 3.11 12.99
CA ALA A 290 -18.33 3.78 12.19
C ALA A 290 -18.63 3.09 10.85
N LEU A 291 -17.93 2.01 10.51
CA LEU A 291 -18.23 1.21 9.33
C LEU A 291 -19.63 0.58 9.41
N PRO A 292 -20.31 0.37 8.27
CA PRO A 292 -21.65 -0.21 8.24
C PRO A 292 -21.69 -1.71 8.55
#